data_AF-A0A942S689-F1
#
_entry.id   AF-A0A942S689-F1
#
_cell.length_a   1.000
_cell.length_b   1.000
_cell.length_c   1.000
_cell.angle_alpha   90.00
_cell.angle_beta   90.00
_cell.angle_gamma   90.00
#
_symmetry.space_group_name_H-M   'P 1'
#
loop_
_entity.id
_entity.type
_entity.pdbx_description
1 polymer ?
#
loop_
_entity_poly.entity_id
_entity_poly.type
_entity_poly.pdbx_seq_one_letter_code
_entity_poly.pdbx_strand_id
1 'polypeptide(L)' 'MLPTDKFCRVHNSFMVSIDKIEKIETNRIKVQKKIIPISDSYSKYFFERIK' A
#
# COMPACT_ATOMS: atom_id res chain seq x y z
N MET A 1 -18.15 4.53 -2.14
CA MET A 1 -16.81 4.89 -2.65
C MET A 1 -15.92 5.22 -1.48
N LEU A 2 -14.74 4.58 -1.37
CA LEU A 2 -13.74 4.93 -0.37
C LEU A 2 -12.92 6.14 -0.88
N PRO A 3 -12.48 7.06 -0.01
CA PRO A 3 -11.67 8.20 -0.44
C PRO A 3 -10.34 7.71 -1.01
N THR A 4 -10.13 7.92 -2.32
CA THR A 4 -8.96 7.45 -3.06
C THR A 4 -7.65 8.02 -2.52
N ASP A 5 -7.72 9.20 -1.89
CA ASP A 5 -6.56 9.87 -1.28
C ASP A 5 -6.05 9.15 -0.02
N LYS A 6 -6.91 8.39 0.67
CA LYS A 6 -6.55 7.70 1.91
C LYS A 6 -6.19 6.24 1.72
N PHE A 7 -6.55 5.65 0.59
CA PHE A 7 -6.37 4.22 0.31
C PHE A 7 -5.62 4.01 -1.00
N CYS A 8 -4.53 3.24 -0.93
CA CYS A 8 -3.78 2.80 -2.09
C CYS A 8 -3.97 1.31 -2.33
N ARG A 9 -4.11 0.90 -3.59
CA ARG A 9 -4.17 -0.51 -3.97
C ARG A 9 -2.77 -1.05 -4.18
N VAL A 10 -2.45 -2.15 -3.51
CA VAL A 10 -1.11 -2.74 -3.47
C VAL A 10 -1.08 -4.18 -3.99
N HIS A 11 -2.25 -4.80 -4.11
CA HIS A 11 -2.45 -6.12 -4.69
C HIS A 11 -3.82 -6.17 -5.39
N ASN A 12 -4.03 -7.17 -6.25
CA ASN A 12 -5.35 -7.43 -6.84
C ASN A 12 -6.46 -7.60 -5.77
N SER A 13 -6.10 -8.16 -4.63
CA SER A 13 -7.03 -8.48 -3.54
C SER A 13 -6.89 -7.57 -2.31
N PHE A 14 -5.95 -6.63 -2.29
CA PHE A 14 -5.63 -5.84 -1.10
C PHE A 14 -5.46 -4.34 -1.40
N MET A 15 -6.03 -3.52 -0.52
CA MET A 15 -5.80 -2.09 -0.42
C MET A 15 -5.32 -1.74 0.99
N VAL A 16 -4.46 -0.75 1.09
CA VAL A 16 -3.88 -0.26 2.35
C VAL A 16 -4.23 1.21 2.54
N SER A 17 -4.43 1.62 3.79
CA SER A 17 -4.59 3.04 4.10
C SER A 17 -3.22 3.69 4.24
N ILE A 18 -2.97 4.75 3.48
CA ILE A 18 -1.67 5.45 3.43
C ILE A 18 -1.31 6.00 4.82
N ASP A 19 -2.29 6.58 5.53
CA ASP A 19 -2.13 7.14 6.88
C ASP A 19 -1.77 6.09 7.96
N LYS A 20 -1.97 4.80 7.68
CA LYS A 20 -1.74 3.70 8.63
C LYS A 20 -0.48 2.91 8.32
N ILE A 21 0.28 3.30 7.31
CA ILE A 21 1.53 2.65 6.96
C ILE A 21 2.60 3.03 7.99
N GLU A 22 3.11 2.02 8.70
CA GLU A 22 4.19 2.23 9.66
C GLU A 22 5.56 2.08 9.01
N LYS A 23 5.69 1.13 8.07
CA LYS A 23 6.93 0.87 7.37
C LYS A 23 6.65 0.36 5.96
N ILE A 24 7.46 0.84 5.01
CA ILE A 24 7.43 0.42 3.62
C ILE A 24 8.75 -0.26 3.31
N GLU A 25 8.66 -1.47 2.77
CA GLU A 25 9.75 -2.22 2.17
C GLU A 25 9.45 -2.37 0.67
N THR A 26 10.48 -2.65 -0.14
CA THR A 26 10.40 -2.69 -1.61
C THR A 26 9.24 -3.55 -2.16
N ASN A 27 8.85 -4.59 -1.42
CA ASN A 27 7.89 -5.61 -1.79
C ASN A 27 6.83 -5.88 -0.71
N ARG A 28 6.86 -5.16 0.43
CA ARG A 28 5.98 -5.40 1.57
C ARG A 28 5.66 -4.11 2.31
N ILE A 29 4.48 -4.05 2.92
CA ILE A 29 4.05 -2.93 3.74
C ILE A 29 3.69 -3.45 5.11
N LYS A 30 4.22 -2.80 6.14
CA LYS A 30 3.82 -3.04 7.52
C LYS A 30 2.76 -2.01 7.91
N VAL A 31 1.58 -2.54 8.23
CA VAL A 31 0.43 -1.76 8.69
C VAL A 31 0.02 -2.33 10.04
N GLN A 32 0.28 -1.60 11.12
CA GLN A 32 0.07 -2.05 12.49
C GLN A 32 0.74 -3.43 12.73
N LYS A 33 -0.07 -4.48 13.00
CA LYS A 33 0.38 -5.85 13.25
C LYS A 33 0.30 -6.77 12.02
N LYS A 34 0.05 -6.21 10.83
CA LYS A 34 -0.10 -6.99 9.59
C LYS A 34 0.98 -6.61 8.58
N ILE A 35 1.44 -7.62 7.84
CA ILE A 35 2.36 -7.45 6.72
C ILE A 35 1.58 -7.78 5.45
N ILE A 36 1.52 -6.83 4.53
CA ILE A 36 0.78 -6.96 3.28
C ILE A 36 1.81 -6.98 2.14
N PRO A 37 1.82 -8.02 1.30
CA PRO A 37 2.69 -8.06 0.13
C PRO A 37 2.20 -7.08 -0.95
N ILE A 38 3.15 -6.47 -1.63
CA ILE A 38 2.89 -5.61 -2.79
C ILE A 38 3.19 -6.42 -4.05
N SER A 39 2.27 -6.48 -5.00
CA SER A 39 2.57 -7.02 -6.33
C SER A 39 3.45 -6.06 -7.11
N ASP A 40 4.39 -6.57 -7.91
CA ASP A 40 5.22 -5.76 -8.81
C ASP A 40 4.42 -4.83 -9.73
N SER A 41 3.26 -5.28 -10.23
CA SER A 41 2.39 -4.46 -11.08
C SER A 41 1.84 -3.22 -10.36
N TYR A 42 1.74 -3.25 -9.03
CA TYR A 42 1.18 -2.18 -8.21
C TYR A 42 2.25 -1.41 -7.42
N SER A 43 3.46 -1.98 -7.27
CA SER A 43 4.54 -1.37 -6.48
C SER A 43 4.94 -0.01 -7.03
N LYS A 44 5.16 0.10 -8.34
CA LYS A 44 5.52 1.35 -9.01
C LYS A 44 4.50 2.46 -8.73
N TYR A 45 3.21 2.17 -8.95
CA TYR A 45 2.12 3.11 -8.71
C TYR A 45 2.02 3.52 -7.24
N PHE A 46 2.19 2.56 -6.33
CA PHE A 46 2.18 2.80 -4.89
C PHE A 46 3.32 3.73 -4.46
N PHE A 47 4.56 3.47 -4.92
CA PHE A 47 5.72 4.29 -4.61
C PHE A 47 5.62 5.71 -5.21
N GLU A 48 5.04 5.85 -6.40
CA GLU A 48 4.78 7.17 -7.01
C GLU A 48 3.77 8.00 -6.19
N ARG A 49 2.82 7.34 -5.50
CA ARG A 49 1.78 8.01 -4.72
C ARG A 49 2.24 8.42 -3.31
N ILE A 50 3.35 7.86 -2.82
CA ILE A 50 3.91 8.13 -1.48
C ILE A 50 5.09 9.11 -1.52
N LYS A 51 5.59 9.42 -2.72
CA LYS A 51 6.61 10.45 -2.93
C LYS A 51 6.01 11.85 -2.79
#